data_AF-A0A0N4U281-F1
#
_entry.id   AF-A0A0N4U281-F1
#
_cell.length_a   1.000
_cell.length_b   1.000
_cell.length_c   1.000
_cell.angle_alpha   90.00
_cell.angle_beta   90.00
_cell.angle_gamma   90.00
#
_symmetry.space_group_name_H-M   'P 1'
#
loop_
_entity.id
_entity.type
_entity.pdbx_description
1 polymer ?
#
loop_
_entity_poly.entity_id
_entity_poly.type
_entity_poly.pdbx_seq_one_letter_code
_entity_poly.pdbx_strand_id
1 'polypeptide(L)' 'TECRIQCKFSDGSTLIHHFPSSSLFSELIDFIEQVDGRVSSDFQLIQIYPRREFPDSSKSFLELGLTPSATIMVIEVKIA' A
#
# COMPACT_ATOMS: atom_id res chain seq x y z
N THR A 1 -11.28 9.89 -11.11
CA THR A 1 -11.82 8.92 -10.14
C THR A 1 -10.84 8.80 -8.99
N GLU A 2 -11.29 8.31 -7.84
CA GLU A 2 -10.45 8.12 -6.65
C GLU A 2 -10.34 6.62 -6.30
N CYS A 3 -9.26 6.27 -5.60
CA CYS A 3 -8.98 4.95 -5.07
C CYS A 3 -8.80 5.05 -3.54
N ARG A 4 -9.66 4.36 -2.79
CA ARG A 4 -9.53 4.22 -1.34
C ARG A 4 -8.61 3.06 -1.00
N ILE A 5 -7.43 3.36 -0.48
CA ILE A 5 -6.49 2.36 0.02
C ILE A 5 -6.63 2.22 1.53
N GLN A 6 -6.77 0.98 2.01
CA GLN A 6 -6.69 0.63 3.41
C GLN A 6 -5.44 -0.22 3.65
N CYS A 7 -4.46 0.33 4.35
CA CYS A 7 -3.31 -0.39 4.83
C CYS A 7 -3.64 -1.09 6.15
N LYS A 8 -3.19 -2.34 6.30
CA LYS A 8 -3.22 -3.11 7.55
C LYS A 8 -1.79 -3.43 7.96
N PHE A 9 -1.40 -2.98 9.13
CA PHE A 9 -0.05 -3.20 9.67
C PHE A 9 0.00 -4.48 10.52
N SER A 10 1.22 -4.93 10.80
CA SER A 10 1.50 -6.12 11.60
C SER A 10 0.99 -6.02 13.04
N ASP A 11 0.90 -4.81 13.59
CA ASP A 11 0.36 -4.52 14.92
C ASP A 11 -1.18 -4.54 14.98
N GLY A 12 -1.85 -4.79 13.84
CA GLY A 12 -3.31 -4.79 13.71
C GLY A 12 -3.92 -3.41 13.48
N SER A 13 -3.12 -2.35 13.52
CA SER A 13 -3.57 -1.00 13.21
C SER A 13 -3.86 -0.84 11.71
N THR A 14 -4.65 0.17 11.38
CA THR A 14 -5.03 0.47 10.00
C THR A 14 -4.78 1.93 9.66
N LEU A 15 -4.46 2.18 8.40
CA LEU A 15 -4.37 3.50 7.80
C LEU A 15 -5.25 3.51 6.55
N ILE A 16 -6.07 4.54 6.39
CA ILE A 16 -6.93 4.69 5.23
C ILE A 16 -6.59 6.01 4.56
N HIS A 17 -6.35 5.97 3.26
CA HIS A 17 -6.06 7.15 2.46
C HIS A 17 -6.73 7.06 1.08
N HIS A 18 -7.10 8.21 0.53
CA HIS A 18 -7.67 8.32 -0.81
C HIS A 18 -6.62 8.90 -1.75
N PHE A 19 -6.35 8.18 -2.84
CA PHE A 19 -5.47 8.62 -3.90
C PHE A 19 -6.28 8.87 -5.17
N PRO A 20 -5.89 9.81 -6.04
CA PRO A 20 -6.34 9.80 -7.43
C PRO A 20 -6.10 8.41 -8.03
N SER A 21 -7.06 7.85 -8.76
CA SER A 21 -6.85 6.52 -9.38
C SER A 21 -5.66 6.49 -10.35
N SER A 22 -5.28 7.64 -10.89
CA SER A 22 -4.12 7.83 -11.77
C SER A 22 -2.79 7.94 -11.04
N SER A 23 -2.78 8.13 -9.72
CA SER A 23 -1.56 8.18 -8.91
C SER A 23 -0.83 6.85 -8.96
N LEU A 24 0.49 6.91 -8.87
CA LEU A 24 1.36 5.74 -8.88
C LEU A 24 1.32 5.01 -7.55
N PHE A 25 1.50 3.69 -7.59
CA PHE A 25 1.57 2.87 -6.38
C PHE A 25 2.75 3.27 -5.48
N SER A 26 3.83 3.82 -6.05
CA SER A 26 4.94 4.39 -5.28
C SER A 26 4.50 5.50 -4.33
N GLU A 27 3.46 6.28 -4.66
CA GLU A 27 2.93 7.32 -3.76
C GLU A 27 2.35 6.72 -2.47
N LEU A 28 1.87 5.47 -2.50
CA LEU A 28 1.46 4.76 -1.29
C LEU A 28 2.68 4.39 -0.42
N ILE A 29 3.78 4.00 -1.05
CA ILE A 29 5.04 3.65 -0.36
C ILE A 29 5.57 4.90 0.34
N ASP A 30 5.70 6.00 -0.42
CA ASP A 30 6.14 7.30 0.10
C ASP A 30 5.24 7.78 1.25
N PHE A 31 3.91 7.59 1.12
CA PHE A 31 2.96 7.96 2.16
C PHE A 31 3.15 7.15 3.46
N ILE A 32 3.40 5.85 3.36
CA ILE A 32 3.65 4.99 4.54
C ILE A 32 4.97 5.37 5.21
N GLU A 33 6.03 5.60 4.41
CA GLU A 33 7.36 5.95 4.91
C GLU A 33 7.40 7.34 5.54
N GLN A 34 6.79 8.35 4.91
CA GLN A 34 6.96 9.74 5.30
C GLN A 34 5.89 10.24 6.28
N VAL A 35 4.65 9.78 6.15
CA VAL A 35 3.51 10.36 6.87
C VAL A 35 3.12 9.56 8.08
N ASP A 36 3.12 8.22 7.98
CA ASP A 36 2.63 7.38 9.06
C ASP A 36 3.72 7.02 10.08
N GLY A 37 4.97 6.84 9.65
CA GLY A 37 6.13 6.61 10.52
C GLY A 37 6.07 5.34 11.38
N ARG A 38 5.03 4.49 11.23
CA ARG A 38 4.87 3.21 11.95
C ARG A 38 5.86 2.17 11.48
N VAL A 39 6.36 2.31 10.26
CA VAL A 39 7.33 1.41 9.67
C VAL A 39 8.70 2.04 9.79
N SER A 40 9.59 1.39 10.54
CA SER A 40 10.97 1.86 10.77
C SER A 40 12.00 1.02 10.02
N SER A 41 11.55 0.02 9.27
CA SER A 41 12.40 -0.96 8.56
C SER A 41 11.86 -1.20 7.15
N ASP A 42 12.63 -1.88 6.31
CA ASP A 42 12.14 -2.28 4.99
C ASP A 42 10.85 -3.09 5.11
N PHE A 43 9.89 -2.83 4.24
CA PHE A 43 8.60 -3.50 4.25
C PHE A 43 8.16 -3.92 2.85
N GLN A 44 7.24 -4.86 2.83
CA GLN A 44 6.58 -5.33 1.62
C GLN A 44 5.09 -5.01 1.68
N LEU A 45 4.54 -4.68 0.52
CA LEU A 45 3.11 -4.46 0.33
C LEU A 45 2.50 -5.66 -0.39
N ILE A 46 1.47 -6.24 0.21
CA ILE A 46 0.79 -7.42 -0.33
C ILE A 46 -0.73 -7.22 -0.26
N GLN A 47 -1.42 -7.46 -1.36
CA GLN A 47 -2.87 -7.63 -1.35
C GLN A 47 -3.18 -9.11 -1.09
N ILE A 48 -4.08 -9.42 -0.16
CA ILE A 48 -4.43 -10.82 0.18
C ILE A 48 -5.46 -11.41 -0.79
N TYR A 49 -6.46 -10.64 -1.20
CA TYR A 49 -7.52 -11.10 -2.09
C TYR A 49 -7.89 -10.06 -3.18
N PRO A 50 -7.80 -10.43 -4.47
CA PRO A 50 -6.98 -11.54 -4.97
C PRO A 50 -5.52 -11.34 -4.55
N ARG A 51 -4.77 -12.43 -4.33
CA ARG A 51 -3.39 -12.30 -3.85
C ARG A 51 -2.54 -11.59 -4.91
N ARG A 52 -1.89 -10.48 -4.53
CA ARG A 52 -0.94 -9.75 -5.39
C ARG A 52 0.20 -9.22 -4.57
N GLU A 53 1.38 -9.27 -5.17
CA GLU A 53 2.57 -8.58 -4.70
C GLU A 53 2.85 -7.45 -5.69
N PHE A 54 3.53 -6.40 -5.23
CA PHE A 54 3.78 -5.20 -6.03
C PHE A 54 5.29 -4.98 -6.20
N PRO A 55 5.99 -5.82 -6.99
CA PRO A 55 7.43 -5.66 -7.22
C PRO A 55 7.75 -4.42 -8.06
N ASP A 56 6.77 -3.94 -8.84
CA ASP A 56 6.86 -2.73 -9.65
C ASP A 56 5.84 -1.70 -9.13
N SER A 57 6.35 -0.65 -8.49
CA SER A 57 5.56 0.44 -7.93
C SER A 57 5.30 1.58 -8.92
N SER A 58 5.76 1.46 -10.17
CA SER A 58 5.61 2.50 -11.20
C SER A 58 4.25 2.51 -11.90
N LYS A 59 3.37 1.57 -11.58
CA LYS A 59 2.00 1.50 -12.12
C LYS A 59 1.01 2.25 -11.26
N SER A 60 -0.01 2.80 -11.89
CA SER A 60 -1.09 3.50 -11.20
C SER A 60 -2.05 2.56 -10.46
N PHE A 61 -2.79 3.09 -9.49
CA PHE A 61 -3.86 2.35 -8.80
C PHE A 61 -4.94 1.82 -9.75
N LEU A 62 -5.19 2.53 -10.86
CA LEU A 62 -6.11 2.10 -11.91
C LEU A 62 -5.57 0.91 -12.69
N GLU A 63 -4.31 0.97 -13.15
CA GLU A 63 -3.67 -0.10 -13.92
C GLU A 63 -3.48 -1.38 -13.09
N LEU A 64 -3.24 -1.24 -11.80
CA LEU A 64 -3.19 -2.35 -10.86
C LEU A 64 -4.57 -2.91 -10.52
N GLY A 65 -5.67 -2.30 -10.98
CA GLY A 65 -7.03 -2.75 -10.64
C GLY A 65 -7.31 -2.68 -9.14
N LEU A 66 -6.84 -1.62 -8.48
CA LEU A 66 -7.07 -1.31 -7.07
C LEU A 66 -8.19 -0.28 -6.88
N THR A 67 -8.60 0.39 -7.95
CA THR A 67 -9.75 1.31 -7.97
C THR A 67 -11.07 0.50 -8.05
N PRO A 68 -12.12 0.84 -7.28
CA PRO A 68 -12.25 2.04 -6.44
C PRO A 68 -11.69 1.89 -5.02
N SER A 69 -11.37 0.67 -4.57
CA SER A 69 -10.78 0.45 -3.25
C SER A 69 -9.96 -0.83 -3.17
N ALA A 70 -8.89 -0.82 -2.38
CA ALA A 70 -8.10 -2.01 -2.08
C ALA A 70 -7.64 -2.05 -0.63
N THR A 71 -7.45 -3.26 -0.10
CA THR A 71 -6.80 -3.50 1.19
C THR A 71 -5.41 -4.07 0.95
N ILE A 72 -4.39 -3.37 1.47
CA ILE A 72 -2.99 -3.74 1.34
C ILE A 72 -2.45 -4.07 2.74
N MET A 73 -1.75 -5.19 2.87
CA MET A 73 -1.00 -5.53 4.07
C MET A 73 0.39 -4.95 3.99
N VAL A 74 0.83 -4.33 5.08
CA VAL A 74 2.18 -3.80 5.27
C VAL A 74 2.93 -4.80 6.16
N ILE A 75 3.94 -5.45 5.59
CA ILE A 75 4.69 -6.51 6.25
C ILE A 75 6.15 -6.07 6.36
N GLU A 76 6.59 -5.77 7.58
CA GLU A 76 8.00 -5.46 7.84
C GLU A 76 8.88 -6.68 7.62
N VAL A 77 9.95 -6.49 6.85
CA VAL A 77 10.97 -7.51 6.60
C VAL A 77 11.94 -7.46 7.77
N LYS A 78 11.78 -8.41 8.70
CA LYS A 78 12.78 -8.58 9.75
C LYS A 78 14.10 -9.02 9.10
N ILE A 79 15.12 -8.17 9.22
CA ILE A 79 16.50 -8.58 9.02
C ILE A 79 16.81 -9.54 10.18
N ALA A 80 16.94 -10.82 9.87
CA ALA A 80 17.42 -11.84 10.81
C ALA A 80 18.92 -11.68 11.06
#